data_AF-A0AAD2J4P2-F1
#
_entry.id   AF-A0AAD2J4P2-F1
#
_cell.length_a   1.000
_cell.length_b   1.000
_cell.length_c   1.000
_cell.angle_alpha   90.00
_cell.angle_beta   90.00
_cell.angle_gamma   90.00
#
_symmetry.space_group_name_H-M   'P 1'
#
loop_
_entity.id
_entity.type
_entity.pdbx_description
1 polymer ?
#
loop_
_entity_poly.entity_id
_entity_poly.type
_entity_poly.pdbx_seq_one_letter_code
_entity_poly.pdbx_strand_id
1 'polypeptide(L)'
;MNAAVTGATAVADADVRLPAASRFAVLGVTDDRDFCQCCGRQGLKRVVWIEDGESGAVRHFGTTCATAPAKGFGVAPAVKAAIARYEDAQRLFWTRVNTEYRRRGGRHVPDPARRGVFVPDDPALKDAVVAELRQTSGGLPRPAGLH
;
A
#
# COMPACT_ATOMS: atom_id res chain seq x y z
N MET A 1 28.54 26.27 -31.66
CA MET A 1 28.76 26.13 -30.20
C MET A 1 27.64 25.23 -29.69
N ASN A 2 27.88 23.92 -29.64
CA ASN A 2 26.88 22.92 -29.25
C ASN A 2 27.17 22.48 -27.82
N ALA A 3 26.24 22.71 -26.90
CA ALA A 3 26.27 22.13 -25.57
C ALA A 3 25.14 21.10 -25.47
N ALA A 4 25.54 19.82 -25.54
CA ALA A 4 24.68 18.69 -25.22
C ALA A 4 24.45 18.67 -23.71
N VAL A 5 23.19 18.67 -23.29
CA VAL A 5 22.80 18.41 -21.89
C VAL A 5 22.45 16.92 -21.79
N THR A 6 23.45 16.13 -21.44
CA THR A 6 23.28 14.79 -20.86
C THR A 6 22.92 14.94 -19.38
N GLY A 7 21.76 14.42 -18.99
CA GLY A 7 21.32 14.39 -17.59
C GLY A 7 20.34 13.25 -17.37
N ALA A 8 20.83 12.02 -17.43
CA ALA A 8 20.11 10.85 -16.96
C ALA A 8 20.05 10.90 -15.43
N THR A 9 18.92 11.30 -14.86
CA THR A 9 18.64 11.07 -13.43
C THR A 9 18.16 9.63 -13.26
N ALA A 10 19.10 8.75 -12.90
CA ALA A 10 18.77 7.45 -12.35
C ALA A 10 18.01 7.66 -11.03
N VAL A 11 16.71 7.35 -11.05
CA VAL A 11 15.96 7.10 -9.81
C VAL A 11 16.51 5.83 -9.21
N ALA A 12 17.28 5.97 -8.13
CA ALA A 12 17.66 4.84 -7.31
C ALA A 12 16.38 4.35 -6.60
N ASP A 13 15.69 3.39 -7.22
CA ASP A 13 14.85 2.43 -6.53
C ASP A 13 15.75 1.71 -5.51
N ALA A 14 15.79 2.28 -4.31
CA ALA A 14 16.46 1.67 -3.17
C ALA A 14 15.65 0.44 -2.77
N ASP A 15 15.94 -0.65 -3.45
CA ASP A 15 15.71 -2.02 -3.04
C ASP A 15 16.39 -2.19 -1.67
N VAL A 16 15.65 -1.90 -0.59
CA VAL A 16 16.11 -2.09 0.80
C VAL A 16 16.13 -3.59 1.07
N ARG A 17 17.12 -4.28 0.50
CA ARG A 17 17.45 -5.65 0.88
C ARG A 17 18.26 -5.61 2.17
N LEU A 18 17.56 -5.57 3.30
CA LEU A 18 18.16 -5.79 4.62
C LEU A 18 18.77 -7.21 4.66
N PRO A 19 20.05 -7.36 5.10
CA PRO A 19 20.73 -8.65 5.10
C PRO A 19 20.14 -9.64 6.11
N ALA A 20 20.35 -10.93 5.81
CA ALA A 20 19.70 -12.12 6.33
C ALA A 20 19.65 -12.24 7.88
N ALA A 21 18.43 -12.37 8.40
CA ALA A 21 18.18 -13.02 9.70
C ALA A 21 16.91 -13.90 9.68
N SER A 22 16.25 -14.05 8.54
CA SER A 22 14.99 -14.79 8.41
C SER A 22 14.93 -15.42 7.03
N ARG A 23 14.61 -16.72 6.94
CA ARG A 23 14.37 -17.43 5.67
C ARG A 23 13.35 -16.71 4.78
N PHE A 24 12.45 -15.96 5.39
CA PHE A 24 11.36 -15.24 4.73
C PHE A 24 11.57 -13.73 4.80
N ALA A 25 11.39 -13.04 3.68
CA ALA A 25 11.44 -11.59 3.58
C ALA A 25 10.04 -11.04 3.28
N VAL A 26 9.63 -9.97 3.97
CA VAL A 26 8.35 -9.29 3.72
C VAL A 26 8.58 -8.19 2.70
N LEU A 27 8.02 -8.35 1.50
CA LEU A 27 8.13 -7.35 0.41
C LEU A 27 7.19 -6.17 0.65
N GLY A 28 6.00 -6.43 1.18
CA GLY A 28 5.02 -5.38 1.42
C GLY A 28 3.62 -5.90 1.75
N VAL A 29 2.70 -4.95 1.91
CA VAL A 29 1.28 -5.19 2.15
C VAL A 29 0.50 -4.50 1.04
N THR A 30 -0.47 -5.19 0.47
CA THR A 30 -1.40 -4.63 -0.53
C THR A 30 -2.83 -5.08 -0.25
N ASP A 31 -3.78 -4.34 -0.80
CA ASP A 31 -5.20 -4.67 -0.90
C ASP A 31 -5.61 -5.14 -2.31
N ASP A 32 -4.66 -5.33 -3.24
CA ASP A 32 -4.93 -5.79 -4.62
C ASP A 32 -5.48 -7.22 -4.69
N ARG A 33 -5.16 -8.06 -3.70
CA ARG A 33 -5.63 -9.44 -3.59
C ARG A 33 -6.33 -9.62 -2.26
N ASP A 34 -7.35 -10.46 -2.27
CA ASP A 34 -8.24 -10.68 -1.12
C ASP A 34 -8.22 -12.14 -0.65
N PHE A 35 -7.33 -12.98 -1.20
CA PHE A 35 -7.25 -14.39 -0.84
C PHE A 35 -5.90 -14.76 -0.22
N CYS A 36 -5.89 -15.82 0.60
CA CYS A 36 -4.69 -16.33 1.24
C CYS A 36 -4.24 -17.64 0.57
N GLN A 37 -3.01 -17.71 0.07
CA GLN A 37 -2.46 -18.93 -0.52
C GLN A 37 -2.21 -20.06 0.49
N CYS A 38 -2.22 -19.78 1.80
CA CYS A 38 -2.02 -20.80 2.83
C CYS A 38 -3.32 -21.55 3.19
N CYS A 39 -4.45 -20.85 3.28
CA CYS A 39 -5.71 -21.42 3.78
C CYS A 39 -6.88 -21.29 2.81
N GLY A 40 -6.66 -20.68 1.64
CA GLY A 40 -7.70 -20.47 0.63
C GLY A 40 -8.79 -19.47 1.04
N ARG A 41 -8.70 -18.84 2.22
CA ARG A 41 -9.69 -17.87 2.69
C ARG A 41 -9.69 -16.63 1.79
N GLN A 42 -10.87 -16.22 1.36
CA GLN A 42 -11.13 -15.08 0.47
C GLN A 42 -11.83 -13.93 1.22
N GLY A 43 -11.97 -12.76 0.59
CA GLY A 43 -12.57 -11.58 1.21
C GLY A 43 -11.70 -10.94 2.30
N LEU A 44 -10.38 -11.12 2.21
CA LEU A 44 -9.42 -10.50 3.12
C LEU A 44 -9.26 -9.02 2.76
N LYS A 45 -9.36 -8.15 3.77
CA LYS A 45 -9.16 -6.70 3.60
C LYS A 45 -7.77 -6.34 3.06
N ARG A 46 -6.79 -7.22 3.26
CA ARG A 46 -5.38 -6.99 2.91
C ARG A 46 -4.60 -8.30 2.91
N VAL A 47 -3.57 -8.36 2.09
CA VAL A 47 -2.61 -9.46 2.01
C VAL A 47 -1.18 -8.95 2.16
N VAL A 48 -0.32 -9.84 2.64
CA VAL A 48 1.10 -9.60 2.84
C VAL A 48 1.87 -10.43 1.82
N TRP A 49 2.78 -9.79 1.11
CA TRP A 49 3.69 -10.46 0.17
C TRP A 49 4.96 -10.86 0.90
N ILE A 50 5.26 -12.14 0.83
CA ILE A 50 6.41 -12.76 1.46
C ILE A 50 7.20 -13.50 0.39
N GLU A 51 8.49 -13.23 0.33
CA GLU A 51 9.47 -13.97 -0.46
C GLU A 51 10.12 -15.03 0.43
N ASP A 52 10.19 -16.26 -0.06
CA ASP A 52 11.01 -17.32 0.55
C ASP A 52 12.42 -17.28 -0.05
N GLY A 53 13.41 -16.92 0.76
CA GLY A 53 14.80 -16.80 0.33
C GLY A 53 15.45 -18.12 -0.08
N GLU A 54 14.84 -19.27 0.21
CA GLU A 54 15.35 -20.58 -0.22
C GLU A 54 14.86 -20.97 -1.62
N SER A 55 13.61 -20.63 -1.95
CA SER A 55 13.00 -20.97 -3.24
C SER A 55 12.92 -19.80 -4.23
N GLY A 56 13.14 -18.56 -3.76
CA GLY A 56 12.88 -17.33 -4.52
C GLY A 56 11.40 -17.11 -4.82
N ALA A 57 10.50 -17.91 -4.24
CA ALA A 57 9.09 -17.84 -4.54
C ALA A 57 8.42 -16.70 -3.76
N VAL A 58 7.82 -15.78 -4.51
CA VAL A 58 7.01 -14.70 -3.95
C VAL A 58 5.56 -15.16 -3.82
N ARG A 59 5.05 -15.17 -2.59
CA ARG A 59 3.71 -15.64 -2.25
C ARG A 59 2.96 -14.60 -1.43
N HIS A 60 1.63 -14.66 -1.46
CA HIS A 60 0.80 -13.74 -0.68
C HIS A 60 -0.07 -14.48 0.33
N PHE A 61 -0.15 -13.91 1.52
CA PHE A 61 -0.82 -14.51 2.66
C PHE A 61 -1.70 -13.48 3.37
N GLY A 62 -2.79 -13.95 3.97
CA GLY A 62 -3.54 -13.12 4.91
C GLY A 62 -2.67 -12.73 6.10
N THR A 63 -2.92 -11.57 6.69
CA THR A 63 -2.14 -11.06 7.84
C THR A 63 -2.14 -12.01 9.03
N THR A 64 -3.27 -12.69 9.27
CA THR A 64 -3.40 -13.70 10.33
C THR A 64 -2.54 -14.93 10.05
N CYS A 65 -2.48 -15.39 8.80
CA CYS A 65 -1.64 -16.53 8.41
C CYS A 65 -0.15 -16.17 8.42
N ALA A 66 0.21 -14.95 8.01
CA ALA A 66 1.58 -14.45 7.99
C ALA A 66 2.17 -14.27 9.40
N THR A 67 1.32 -14.01 10.40
CA THR A 67 1.72 -13.81 11.80
C THR A 67 1.51 -15.03 12.69
N ALA A 68 0.89 -16.10 12.17
CA ALA A 68 0.59 -17.30 12.94
C ALA A 68 1.86 -18.09 13.31
N PRO A 69 2.13 -18.36 14.62
CA PRO A 69 3.28 -19.14 15.04
C PRO A 69 3.30 -20.55 14.44
N ALA A 70 2.12 -21.16 14.28
CA ALA A 70 1.94 -22.49 13.71
C ALA A 70 2.38 -22.61 12.23
N LYS A 71 2.58 -21.48 11.53
CA LYS A 71 3.07 -21.47 10.14
C LYS A 71 4.58 -21.21 10.05
N GLY A 72 5.24 -20.89 11.16
CA GLY A 72 6.71 -20.92 11.26
C GLY A 72 7.44 -19.86 10.44
N PHE A 73 6.77 -18.83 9.90
CA PHE A 73 7.45 -17.83 9.08
C PHE A 73 8.42 -16.95 9.88
N GLY A 74 8.23 -16.78 11.20
CA GLY A 74 9.11 -15.96 12.05
C GLY A 74 9.12 -14.45 11.72
N VAL A 75 8.37 -13.99 10.72
CA VAL A 75 8.36 -12.59 10.24
C VAL A 75 7.31 -11.71 10.91
N ALA A 76 6.68 -12.16 11.99
CA ALA A 76 5.59 -11.42 12.62
C ALA A 76 5.92 -9.94 12.94
N PRO A 77 7.13 -9.58 13.44
CA PRO A 77 7.51 -8.19 13.63
C PRO A 77 7.62 -7.40 12.32
N ALA A 78 8.18 -8.00 11.27
CA ALA A 78 8.32 -7.38 9.95
C ALA A 78 6.95 -7.15 9.29
N VAL A 79 6.04 -8.11 9.41
CA VAL A 79 4.64 -7.99 8.94
C VAL A 79 3.94 -6.84 9.67
N LYS A 80 4.06 -6.76 11.00
CA LYS A 80 3.46 -5.66 11.78
C LYS A 80 4.03 -4.30 11.36
N ALA A 81 5.35 -4.20 11.18
CA ALA A 81 6.00 -2.98 10.72
C ALA A 81 5.53 -2.58 9.30
N ALA A 82 5.38 -3.53 8.40
CA ALA A 82 4.88 -3.29 7.05
C ALA A 82 3.43 -2.80 7.06
N ILE A 83 2.57 -3.41 7.90
CA ILE A 83 1.18 -2.95 8.09
C ILE A 83 1.15 -1.53 8.65
N ALA A 84 1.95 -1.23 9.68
CA ALA A 84 2.00 0.11 10.26
C ALA A 84 2.41 1.18 9.23
N ARG A 85 3.45 0.90 8.44
CA ARG A 85 3.88 1.79 7.34
C ARG A 85 2.78 1.99 6.30
N TYR A 86 2.06 0.92 5.94
CA TYR A 86 0.93 0.99 5.01
C TYR A 86 -0.19 1.88 5.56
N GLU A 87 -0.57 1.69 6.82
CA GLU A 87 -1.63 2.47 7.48
C GLU A 87 -1.23 3.95 7.66
N ASP A 88 0.03 4.23 8.01
CA ASP A 88 0.57 5.58 8.07
C ASP A 88 0.56 6.26 6.69
N ALA A 89 1.00 5.55 5.64
CA ALA A 89 0.95 6.06 4.26
C ALA A 89 -0.49 6.34 3.82
N GLN A 90 -1.43 5.44 4.09
CA GLN A 90 -2.85 5.65 3.83
C GLN A 90 -3.41 6.86 4.61
N ARG A 91 -3.06 7.00 5.89
CA ARG A 91 -3.49 8.13 6.72
C ARG A 91 -2.98 9.46 6.18
N LEU A 92 -1.70 9.53 5.81
CA LEU A 92 -1.10 10.73 5.22
C LEU A 92 -1.72 11.07 3.86
N PHE A 93 -1.94 10.06 3.02
CA PHE A 93 -2.63 10.21 1.74
C PHE A 93 -4.03 10.79 1.92
N TRP A 94 -4.86 10.19 2.78
CA TRP A 94 -6.22 10.67 3.02
C TRP A 94 -6.27 12.02 3.72
N THR A 95 -5.29 12.34 4.57
CA THR A 95 -5.11 13.69 5.09
C THR A 95 -4.92 14.68 3.96
N ARG A 96 -4.00 14.40 3.02
CA ARG A 96 -3.74 15.26 1.86
C ARG A 96 -4.96 15.39 0.94
N VAL A 97 -5.67 14.29 0.66
CA VAL A 97 -6.92 14.29 -0.11
C VAL A 97 -7.95 15.21 0.54
N ASN A 98 -8.19 15.07 1.83
CA ASN A 98 -9.21 15.88 2.52
C ASN A 98 -8.82 17.36 2.58
N THR A 99 -7.53 17.67 2.76
CA THR A 99 -7.02 19.04 2.71
C THR A 99 -7.24 19.65 1.33
N GLU A 100 -6.87 18.95 0.27
CA GLU A 100 -7.02 19.45 -1.11
C GLU A 100 -8.49 19.54 -1.53
N TYR A 101 -9.31 18.55 -1.16
CA TYR A 101 -10.76 18.58 -1.36
C TYR A 101 -11.39 19.84 -0.73
N ARG A 102 -11.04 20.16 0.53
CA ARG A 102 -11.52 21.37 1.20
C ARG A 102 -10.97 22.65 0.57
N ARG A 103 -9.71 22.64 0.13
CA ARG A 103 -9.08 23.79 -0.56
C ARG A 103 -9.80 24.12 -1.86
N ARG A 104 -10.33 23.12 -2.57
CA ARG A 104 -11.13 23.29 -3.79
C ARG A 104 -12.61 23.62 -3.53
N GLY A 105 -12.98 23.92 -2.27
CA GLY A 105 -14.34 24.28 -1.88
C GLY A 105 -15.23 23.11 -1.48
N GLY A 106 -14.70 21.88 -1.47
CA GLY A 106 -15.43 20.69 -1.04
C GLY A 106 -15.80 20.74 0.45
N ARG A 107 -17.02 20.31 0.78
CA ARG A 107 -17.52 20.22 2.17
C ARG A 107 -17.89 18.80 2.53
N HIS A 108 -17.94 18.50 3.83
CA HIS A 108 -18.48 17.25 4.35
C HIS A 108 -19.82 17.54 5.00
N VAL A 109 -20.86 16.82 4.55
CA VAL A 109 -22.23 16.94 5.05
C VAL A 109 -22.61 15.66 5.81
N PRO A 110 -23.50 15.73 6.81
CA PRO A 110 -23.98 14.54 7.50
C PRO A 110 -24.72 13.63 6.50
N ASP A 111 -24.41 12.34 6.53
CA ASP A 111 -25.05 11.33 5.69
C ASP A 111 -26.50 11.12 6.13
N PRO A 112 -27.51 11.33 5.26
CA PRO A 112 -28.91 11.15 5.62
C PRO A 112 -29.25 9.68 5.93
N ALA A 113 -28.50 8.71 5.39
CA ALA A 113 -28.74 7.29 5.61
C ALA A 113 -28.06 6.76 6.88
N ARG A 114 -27.03 7.45 7.39
CA ARG A 114 -26.20 6.97 8.51
C ARG A 114 -25.88 8.08 9.50
N ARG A 115 -26.59 8.05 10.64
CA ARG A 115 -26.37 9.00 11.73
C ARG A 115 -24.90 8.95 12.21
N GLY A 116 -24.27 10.13 12.31
CA GLY A 116 -22.89 10.26 12.78
C GLY A 116 -21.81 10.02 11.72
N VAL A 117 -22.20 9.72 10.48
CA VAL A 117 -21.27 9.60 9.35
C VAL A 117 -21.30 10.88 8.53
N PHE A 118 -20.14 11.37 8.13
CA PHE A 118 -20.01 12.52 7.24
C PHE A 118 -19.50 12.07 5.88
N VAL A 119 -20.19 12.50 4.82
CA VAL A 119 -19.87 12.18 3.42
C VAL A 119 -19.47 13.45 2.68
N PRO A 120 -18.68 13.35 1.60
CA PRO A 120 -18.44 14.51 0.74
C PRO A 120 -19.75 15.00 0.13
N ASP A 121 -19.98 16.32 0.22
CA ASP A 121 -21.06 17.06 -0.45
C ASP A 121 -20.95 16.92 -1.98
N ASP A 122 -19.72 16.94 -2.49
CA ASP A 122 -19.39 16.68 -3.89
C ASP A 122 -18.47 15.45 -4.00
N PRO A 123 -19.04 14.25 -4.18
CA PRO A 123 -18.26 13.02 -4.37
C PRO A 123 -17.37 13.08 -5.62
N ALA A 124 -17.82 13.71 -6.70
CA ALA A 124 -17.09 13.77 -7.97
C ALA A 124 -15.81 14.63 -7.83
N LEU A 125 -15.88 15.76 -7.14
CA LEU A 125 -14.72 16.56 -6.81
C LEU A 125 -13.72 15.78 -5.94
N LYS A 126 -14.21 15.04 -4.95
CA LYS A 126 -13.34 14.22 -4.08
C LYS A 126 -12.65 13.11 -4.87
N ASP A 127 -13.37 12.43 -5.76
CA ASP A 127 -12.83 11.37 -6.59
C ASP A 127 -11.78 11.90 -7.58
N ALA A 128 -12.00 13.09 -8.16
CA ALA A 128 -11.03 13.77 -9.00
C ALA A 128 -9.73 14.10 -8.22
N VAL A 129 -9.85 14.62 -7.00
CA VAL A 129 -8.68 14.89 -6.13
C VAL A 129 -7.93 13.60 -5.80
N VAL A 130 -8.64 12.50 -5.51
CA VAL A 130 -8.02 11.19 -5.26
C VAL A 130 -7.26 10.71 -6.49
N ALA A 131 -7.87 10.79 -7.68
CA ALA A 131 -7.24 10.37 -8.94
C ALA A 131 -5.96 11.19 -9.23
N GLU A 132 -6.03 12.51 -9.09
CA GLU A 132 -4.90 13.42 -9.32
C GLU A 132 -3.76 13.18 -8.33
N LEU A 133 -4.06 13.04 -7.04
CA LEU A 133 -3.04 12.80 -6.03
C LEU A 133 -2.40 11.41 -6.18
N ARG A 134 -3.14 10.39 -6.64
CA ARG A 134 -2.57 9.08 -6.97
C ARG A 134 -1.60 9.16 -8.15
N GLN A 135 -1.92 9.95 -9.18
CA GLN A 135 -1.04 10.20 -10.33
C GLN A 135 0.22 10.99 -9.93
N THR A 136 0.08 12.01 -9.08
CA THR A 136 1.19 12.89 -8.66
C THR A 136 2.14 12.23 -7.69
N SER A 137 1.67 11.30 -6.86
CA SER A 137 2.49 10.67 -5.82
C SER A 137 3.46 9.61 -6.36
N GLY A 138 3.65 9.50 -7.68
CA GLY A 138 4.50 8.46 -8.26
C GLY A 138 4.04 7.04 -7.92
N GLY A 139 2.73 6.87 -7.67
CA GLY A 139 2.16 5.66 -7.08
C GLY A 139 2.45 5.56 -5.58
N LEU A 140 1.41 5.32 -4.77
CA LEU A 140 1.63 4.32 -3.71
C LEU A 140 2.23 3.09 -4.41
N PRO A 141 3.16 2.33 -3.79
CA PRO A 141 3.79 1.21 -4.47
C PRO A 141 2.71 0.30 -5.07
N ARG A 142 2.49 0.41 -6.39
CA ARG A 142 2.09 -0.74 -7.17
C ARG A 142 3.32 -1.62 -7.06
N PRO A 143 3.26 -2.83 -6.49
CA PRO A 143 4.37 -3.74 -6.62
C PRO A 143 4.68 -3.83 -8.12
N ALA A 144 5.90 -3.42 -8.46
CA ALA A 144 6.40 -3.50 -9.83
C ALA A 144 6.33 -4.96 -10.27
N GLY A 145 5.71 -5.21 -11.41
CA GLY A 145 5.72 -6.51 -12.09
C GLY A 145 4.57 -7.44 -11.73
N LEU A 146 3.60 -7.53 -12.64
CA LEU A 146 2.97 -8.81 -13.04
C LEU A 146 2.19 -8.54 -14.34
N HIS A 147 2.91 -8.70 -15.46
CA HIS A 147 2.35 -9.20 -16.71
C HIS A 147 2.29 -10.72 -16.64
#